data_AF-A0A924X958-F1
#
_entry.id   AF-A0A924X958-F1
#
_cell.length_a   1.000
_cell.length_b   1.000
_cell.length_c   1.000
_cell.angle_alpha   90.00
_cell.angle_beta   90.00
_cell.angle_gamma   90.00
#
_symmetry.space_group_name_H-M   'P 1'
#
loop_
_entity.id
_entity.type
_entity.pdbx_description
1 polymer ?
#
loop_
_entity_poly.entity_id
_entity_poly.type
_entity_poly.pdbx_seq_one_letter_code
_entity_poly.pdbx_strand_id
1 'polypeptide(L)'
;MVIAPEHPLVDTIVSADCRASVIAYAASVKNRSDLDRSAAKEKTGEFTGAYAINPVNGARVPIWIADYVLMGYGTGAIMAVPGGDERDFEFATKFNLPIIEVVSKDGKPQGKLEAAFAEYGIAVNSGVYDGKQSAEVKQLITAALEAKGLGKRRIAYKLRDWLFSRQRYWGEPIPIYFPVETDGDPRQGADFKVRYDQPMAVDDSELPLLLPELEDFKPGDDPSGPLARAVDWRFFQRDGKWFARETNTMPQWAGSCWYFLRFTDPHNDKEAFSKAAVERWMPVDLYVGGAEHAVLHLLYARFWHKVLFDEGLVMAPEPFVKLVHQGMILGEMEFAVESTEGGEPQKVSEADVEKTGGKFVLKRDPSIAVEARAHKMSKSRGNVINPDEVVKLHGADAMRIYEMFMGPLEQTKPWNTSGLIGMRRFLDKLYTLAMKPRVDTPVPDEQLRHIHRTIKKVTEDIDGLRFNTAVSALMVLVNELGSLAKMPAKALEPLAQLLAPFAPHLAEEVWEMLGHTE
;
A
#
# COMPACT_ATOMS: atom_id res chain seq x y z
N MET A 1 2.85 19.30 29.93
CA MET A 1 1.97 18.17 29.56
C MET A 1 1.00 18.70 28.53
N VAL A 2 0.66 17.90 27.53
CA VAL A 2 -0.28 18.32 26.48
C VAL A 2 -1.37 17.27 26.34
N ILE A 3 -2.63 17.70 26.26
CA ILE A 3 -3.79 16.82 26.07
C ILE A 3 -4.53 17.20 24.79
N ALA A 4 -5.25 16.24 24.22
CA ALA A 4 -6.09 16.47 23.06
C ALA A 4 -7.17 17.52 23.40
N PRO A 5 -7.53 18.41 22.47
CA PRO A 5 -8.58 19.41 22.71
C PRO A 5 -9.95 18.78 23.06
N GLU A 6 -10.19 17.55 22.59
CA GLU A 6 -11.41 16.78 22.87
C GLU A 6 -11.33 15.93 24.16
N HIS A 7 -10.22 16.03 24.91
CA HIS A 7 -10.02 15.19 26.09
C HIS A 7 -11.04 15.55 27.21
N PRO A 8 -11.76 14.59 27.82
CA PRO A 8 -12.81 14.86 28.81
C PRO A 8 -12.36 15.70 30.01
N LEU A 9 -11.08 15.62 30.36
CA LEU A 9 -10.51 16.44 31.45
C LEU A 9 -10.48 17.95 31.13
N VAL A 10 -10.51 18.37 29.86
CA VAL A 10 -10.43 19.80 29.48
C VAL A 10 -11.50 20.61 30.20
N ASP A 11 -12.75 20.15 30.17
CA ASP A 11 -13.88 20.84 30.81
C ASP A 11 -13.77 20.91 32.34
N THR A 12 -13.02 19.97 32.93
CA THR A 12 -12.85 19.83 34.39
C THR A 12 -11.69 20.68 34.90
N ILE A 13 -10.57 20.72 34.19
CA ILE A 13 -9.33 21.33 34.69
C ILE A 13 -9.18 22.80 34.30
N VAL A 14 -9.88 23.25 33.26
CA VAL A 14 -9.70 24.61 32.75
C VAL A 14 -10.06 25.66 33.80
N SER A 15 -9.16 26.62 34.03
CA SER A 15 -9.40 27.74 34.94
C SER A 15 -10.46 28.70 34.36
N ALA A 16 -11.09 29.49 35.23
CA ALA A 16 -12.08 30.47 34.80
C ALA A 16 -11.52 31.46 33.76
N ASP A 17 -10.28 31.94 33.98
CA ASP A 17 -9.64 32.94 33.12
C ASP A 17 -9.24 32.38 31.75
N CYS A 18 -8.94 31.08 31.65
CA CYS A 18 -8.54 30.42 30.40
C CYS A 18 -9.71 29.79 29.66
N ARG A 19 -10.89 29.67 30.28
CA ARG A 19 -12.04 28.91 29.72
C ARG A 19 -12.47 29.41 28.35
N ALA A 20 -12.53 30.72 28.13
CA ALA A 20 -12.97 31.28 26.86
C ALA A 20 -12.02 30.94 25.71
N SER A 21 -10.70 31.08 25.89
CA SER A 21 -9.72 30.78 24.83
C SER A 21 -9.60 29.28 24.57
N VAL A 22 -9.60 28.46 25.62
CA VAL A 22 -9.54 26.99 25.53
C VAL A 22 -10.73 26.42 24.77
N ILE A 23 -11.96 26.86 25.08
CA ILE A 23 -13.16 26.40 24.38
C ILE A 23 -13.15 26.86 22.92
N ALA A 24 -12.76 28.10 22.64
CA ALA A 24 -12.66 28.61 21.28
C ALA A 24 -11.64 27.83 20.45
N TYR A 25 -10.50 27.49 21.03
CA TYR A 25 -9.47 26.68 20.38
C TYR A 25 -9.93 25.23 20.18
N ALA A 26 -10.53 24.59 21.19
CA ALA A 26 -11.06 23.24 21.04
C ALA A 26 -12.13 23.15 19.93
N ALA A 27 -13.00 24.17 19.84
CA ALA A 27 -13.99 24.26 18.77
C ALA A 27 -13.37 24.45 17.38
N SER A 28 -12.28 25.22 17.26
CA SER A 28 -11.59 25.42 15.97
C SER A 28 -10.89 24.15 15.47
N VAL A 29 -10.42 23.31 16.38
CA VAL A 29 -9.76 22.03 16.05
C VAL A 29 -10.77 20.92 15.75
N LYS A 30 -11.96 20.95 16.36
CA LYS A 30 -13.00 19.91 16.25
C LYS A 30 -13.39 19.54 14.80
N ASN A 31 -13.29 20.49 13.88
CA ASN A 31 -13.67 20.29 12.47
C ASN A 31 -12.50 19.86 11.57
N ARG A 32 -11.31 19.64 12.12
CA ARG A 32 -10.12 19.20 11.38
C ARG A 32 -9.92 17.70 11.52
N SER A 33 -9.57 17.02 10.44
CA SER A 33 -9.26 15.59 10.51
C SER A 33 -7.95 15.33 11.26
N ASP A 34 -7.78 14.12 11.82
CA ASP A 34 -6.52 13.65 12.40
C ASP A 34 -5.33 13.85 11.42
N LEU A 35 -5.58 13.67 10.12
CA LEU A 35 -4.58 13.84 9.06
C LEU A 35 -4.20 15.32 8.90
N ASP A 36 -5.18 16.22 8.83
CA ASP A 36 -4.94 17.66 8.70
C ASP A 36 -4.23 18.24 9.92
N ARG A 37 -4.50 17.68 11.10
CA ARG A 37 -3.84 18.04 12.36
C ARG A 37 -2.39 17.54 12.37
N SER A 38 -2.17 16.30 11.95
CA SER A 38 -0.83 15.70 11.89
C SER A 38 0.06 16.33 10.81
N ALA A 39 -0.52 16.84 9.73
CA ALA A 39 0.19 17.50 8.64
C ALA A 39 0.44 19.01 8.88
N ALA A 40 -0.09 19.57 9.97
CA ALA A 40 0.03 20.98 10.28
C ALA A 40 1.49 21.37 10.54
N LYS A 41 2.00 22.33 9.75
CA LYS A 41 3.35 22.88 9.95
C LYS A 41 3.40 23.83 11.14
N GLU A 42 2.33 24.59 11.35
CA GLU A 42 2.25 25.53 12.47
C GLU A 42 1.83 24.80 13.76
N LYS A 43 2.64 24.94 14.81
CA LYS A 43 2.27 24.46 16.15
C LYS A 43 1.27 25.42 16.78
N THR A 44 0.12 24.92 17.20
CA THR A 44 -0.90 25.73 17.88
C THR A 44 -1.29 25.08 19.21
N GLY A 45 -1.74 25.87 20.17
CA GLY A 45 -2.17 25.35 21.47
C GLY A 45 -2.54 26.45 22.46
N GLU A 46 -3.27 26.07 23.50
CA GLU A 46 -3.76 26.97 24.55
C GLU A 46 -3.42 26.43 25.94
N PHE A 47 -3.03 27.33 26.84
CA PHE A 47 -2.79 26.99 28.24
C PHE A 47 -4.13 26.84 28.98
N THR A 48 -4.29 25.75 29.72
CA THR A 48 -5.55 25.46 30.41
C THR A 48 -5.72 26.22 31.73
N GLY A 49 -4.67 26.86 32.25
CA GLY A 49 -4.65 27.38 33.62
C GLY A 49 -4.33 26.32 34.69
N ALA A 50 -4.28 25.04 34.31
CA ALA A 50 -4.05 23.93 35.21
C ALA A 50 -2.59 23.43 35.19
N TYR A 51 -2.21 22.74 36.27
CA TYR A 51 -0.89 22.13 36.44
C TYR A 51 -1.03 20.68 36.88
N ALA A 52 -0.18 19.82 36.33
CA ALA A 52 0.04 18.45 36.80
C ALA A 52 1.28 18.40 37.72
N ILE A 53 1.38 17.37 38.54
CA ILE A 53 2.58 17.07 39.33
C ILE A 53 3.37 15.97 38.63
N ASN A 54 4.64 16.22 38.32
CA ASN A 54 5.52 15.19 37.80
C ASN A 54 5.80 14.15 38.91
N PRO A 55 5.47 12.86 38.71
CA PRO A 55 5.59 11.84 39.75
C PRO A 55 7.04 11.48 40.11
N VAL A 56 8.02 11.92 39.31
CA VAL A 56 9.44 11.60 39.51
C VAL A 56 10.12 12.63 40.41
N ASN A 57 9.86 13.92 40.18
CA ASN A 57 10.55 15.02 40.86
C ASN A 57 9.61 16.00 41.61
N GLY A 58 8.30 15.79 41.56
CA GLY A 58 7.30 16.63 42.23
C GLY A 58 7.07 18.00 41.58
N ALA A 59 7.72 18.30 40.45
CA ALA A 59 7.60 19.60 39.81
C ALA A 59 6.18 19.84 39.25
N ARG A 60 5.70 21.09 39.34
CA ARG A 60 4.46 21.52 38.70
C ARG A 60 4.70 21.72 37.22
N VAL A 61 3.94 21.02 36.38
CA VAL A 61 4.04 21.07 34.93
C VAL A 61 2.76 21.67 34.35
N PRO A 62 2.82 22.74 33.54
CA PRO A 62 1.63 23.32 32.94
C PRO A 62 0.95 22.32 32.00
N ILE A 63 -0.39 22.34 31.98
CA ILE A 63 -1.21 21.52 31.09
C ILE A 63 -1.72 22.41 29.95
N TRP A 64 -1.42 22.00 28.72
CA TRP A 64 -1.85 22.66 27.48
C TRP A 64 -2.78 21.76 26.68
N ILE A 65 -3.62 22.35 25.84
CA ILE A 65 -4.27 21.65 24.73
C ILE A 65 -3.58 22.00 23.42
N ALA A 66 -3.43 21.03 22.51
CA ALA A 66 -2.83 21.26 21.20
C ALA A 66 -3.35 20.27 20.16
N ASP A 67 -3.45 20.71 18.91
CA ASP A 67 -4.03 19.94 17.80
C ASP A 67 -3.21 18.70 17.42
N TYR A 68 -1.89 18.70 17.63
CA TYR A 68 -1.04 17.54 17.33
C TYR A 68 -1.19 16.35 18.31
N VAL A 69 -1.92 16.52 19.43
CA VAL A 69 -2.27 15.43 20.34
C VAL A 69 -3.66 14.90 20.00
N LEU A 70 -3.76 13.62 19.62
CA LEU A 70 -4.99 13.01 19.11
C LEU A 70 -5.65 12.14 20.17
N MET A 71 -6.96 12.30 20.38
CA MET A 71 -7.72 11.52 21.37
C MET A 71 -7.73 10.01 21.06
N GLY A 72 -7.79 9.66 19.77
CA GLY A 72 -7.75 8.26 19.31
C GLY A 72 -6.36 7.60 19.36
N TYR A 73 -5.33 8.30 19.87
CA TYR A 73 -3.97 7.75 19.97
C TYR A 73 -3.47 7.76 21.43
N GLY A 74 -3.02 6.59 21.90
CA GLY A 74 -2.54 6.43 23.27
C GLY A 74 -3.65 6.66 24.29
N THR A 75 -3.53 7.71 25.10
CA THR A 75 -4.55 8.13 26.08
C THR A 75 -5.14 9.50 25.76
N GLY A 76 -4.87 10.06 24.57
CA GLY A 76 -5.20 11.46 24.26
C GLY A 76 -4.43 12.48 25.12
N ALA A 77 -3.34 12.06 25.77
CA ALA A 77 -2.52 12.90 26.63
C ALA A 77 -1.05 12.44 26.55
N ILE A 78 -0.13 13.41 26.54
CA ILE A 78 1.31 13.15 26.47
C ILE A 78 2.08 14.01 27.47
N MET A 79 3.18 13.44 27.98
CA MET A 79 4.26 14.26 28.52
C MET A 79 5.00 14.92 27.36
N ALA A 80 5.31 16.20 27.49
CA ALA A 80 6.15 16.90 26.53
C ALA A 80 7.57 16.98 27.10
N VAL A 81 8.57 16.56 26.33
CA VAL A 81 9.99 16.55 26.71
C VAL A 81 10.79 17.33 25.66
N PRO A 82 10.77 18.68 25.70
CA PRO A 82 11.38 19.50 24.64
C PRO A 82 12.86 19.23 24.41
N GLY A 83 13.62 18.83 25.43
CA GLY A 83 15.03 18.48 25.25
C GLY A 83 15.28 17.20 24.43
N GLY A 84 14.26 16.36 24.21
CA GLY A 84 14.39 15.04 23.57
C GLY A 84 13.32 14.67 22.53
N ASP A 85 12.39 15.56 22.21
CA ASP A 85 11.43 15.41 21.09
C ASP A 85 11.36 16.73 20.30
N GLU A 86 11.57 16.64 18.99
CA GLU A 86 11.61 17.82 18.09
C GLU A 86 10.29 18.59 18.06
N ARG A 87 9.14 17.90 18.09
CA ARG A 87 7.83 18.55 18.05
C ARG A 87 7.57 19.30 19.36
N ASP A 88 7.97 18.70 20.49
CA ASP A 88 7.89 19.35 21.79
C ASP A 88 8.85 20.54 21.88
N PHE A 89 10.03 20.45 21.25
CA PHE A 89 11.00 21.54 21.15
C PHE A 89 10.45 22.74 20.37
N GLU A 90 9.88 22.50 19.19
CA GLU A 90 9.24 23.53 18.37
C GLU A 90 8.08 24.20 19.12
N PHE A 91 7.23 23.38 19.76
CA PHE A 91 6.11 23.88 20.56
C PHE A 91 6.60 24.72 21.74
N ALA A 92 7.56 24.22 22.52
CA ALA A 92 8.11 24.92 23.66
C ALA A 92 8.82 26.22 23.25
N THR A 93 9.53 26.21 22.12
CA THR A 93 10.18 27.41 21.58
C THR A 93 9.14 28.47 21.19
N LYS A 94 8.08 28.07 20.47
CA LYS A 94 7.01 29.00 20.05
C LYS A 94 6.30 29.64 21.24
N PHE A 95 5.98 28.86 22.26
CA PHE A 95 5.23 29.31 23.43
C PHE A 95 6.11 29.72 24.62
N ASN A 96 7.41 29.85 24.41
CA ASN A 96 8.41 30.22 25.43
C ASN A 96 8.30 29.38 26.72
N LEU A 97 8.15 28.06 26.56
CA LEU A 97 8.07 27.10 27.65
C LEU A 97 9.46 26.57 28.03
N PRO A 98 9.65 26.06 29.26
CA PRO A 98 10.92 25.53 29.69
C PRO A 98 11.41 24.36 28.82
N ILE A 99 12.67 24.43 28.38
CA ILE A 99 13.38 23.37 27.67
C ILE A 99 14.46 22.84 28.61
N ILE A 100 14.30 21.59 29.04
CA ILE A 100 15.22 20.93 29.99
C ILE A 100 15.92 19.79 29.25
N GLU A 101 17.25 19.86 29.19
CA GLU A 101 18.09 18.77 28.70
C GLU A 101 18.15 17.65 29.74
N VAL A 102 17.64 16.47 29.41
CA VAL A 102 17.64 15.29 30.28
C VAL A 102 18.48 14.13 29.75
N VAL A 103 18.91 14.21 28.49
CA VAL A 103 19.80 13.25 27.84
C VAL A 103 20.80 14.03 27.01
N SER A 104 22.07 13.69 27.13
CA SER A 104 23.13 14.24 26.27
C SER A 104 23.98 13.11 25.66
N LYS A 105 24.66 13.40 24.56
CA LYS A 105 25.45 12.40 23.81
C LYS A 105 26.61 11.82 24.63
N ASP A 106 27.24 12.63 25.48
CA ASP A 106 28.49 12.31 26.19
C ASP A 106 28.38 12.46 27.71
N GLY A 107 27.16 12.65 28.24
CA GLY A 107 26.91 12.84 29.67
C GLY A 107 27.25 14.24 30.18
N LYS A 108 27.58 15.18 29.29
CA LYS A 108 27.78 16.58 29.63
C LYS A 108 26.59 17.42 29.14
N PRO A 109 25.93 18.20 30.00
CA PRO A 109 24.86 19.08 29.58
C PRO A 109 25.41 20.27 28.77
N GLN A 110 24.74 20.61 27.68
CA GLN A 110 25.08 21.71 26.77
C GLN A 110 24.47 23.05 27.22
N GLY A 111 23.50 23.02 28.13
CA GLY A 111 22.81 24.22 28.61
C GLY A 111 21.69 24.65 27.68
N LYS A 112 21.85 25.74 26.91
CA LYS A 112 20.82 26.19 25.98
C LYS A 112 20.85 25.32 24.72
N LEU A 113 19.80 24.53 24.53
CA LEU A 113 19.65 23.67 23.35
C LEU A 113 19.20 24.48 22.12
N GLU A 114 19.86 24.24 20.99
CA GLU A 114 19.47 24.78 19.67
C GLU A 114 18.48 23.86 18.95
N ALA A 115 18.46 22.57 19.30
CA ALA A 115 17.54 21.55 18.81
C ALA A 115 17.33 20.45 19.88
N ALA A 116 16.28 19.64 19.72
CA ALA A 116 16.07 18.45 20.55
C ALA A 116 17.13 17.38 20.28
N PHE A 117 17.50 16.62 21.32
CA PHE A 117 18.34 15.43 21.19
C PHE A 117 17.48 14.15 21.31
N ALA A 118 17.02 13.64 20.17
CA ALA A 118 16.06 12.51 20.10
C ALA A 118 16.71 11.11 20.08
N GLU A 119 18.02 11.02 20.27
CA GLU A 119 18.79 9.77 20.21
C GLU A 119 19.01 9.14 21.61
N TYR A 120 19.48 7.90 21.63
CA TYR A 120 20.00 7.30 22.87
C TYR A 120 21.30 7.98 23.30
N GLY A 121 21.43 8.25 24.59
CA GLY A 121 22.62 8.87 25.18
C GLY A 121 22.74 8.59 26.67
N ILE A 122 23.31 9.54 27.39
CA ILE A 122 23.55 9.49 28.83
C ILE A 122 22.62 10.49 29.52
N ALA A 123 21.95 10.06 30.58
CA ALA A 123 21.08 10.92 31.36
C ALA A 123 21.86 12.00 32.10
N VAL A 124 21.32 13.22 32.04
CA VAL A 124 21.81 14.42 32.74
C VAL A 124 20.60 15.13 33.37
N ASN A 125 20.81 15.97 34.39
CA ASN A 125 19.75 16.71 35.09
C ASN A 125 18.55 15.84 35.54
N SER A 126 18.83 14.56 35.84
CA SER A 126 17.88 13.50 36.12
C SER A 126 18.09 12.88 37.51
N GLY A 127 18.94 13.48 38.35
CA GLY A 127 19.11 13.12 39.75
C GLY A 127 19.76 11.75 39.91
N VAL A 128 19.06 10.80 40.52
CA VAL A 128 19.57 9.43 40.74
C VAL A 128 19.89 8.66 39.45
N TYR A 129 19.46 9.18 38.30
CA TYR A 129 19.71 8.60 36.99
C TYR A 129 20.91 9.20 36.26
N ASP A 130 21.53 10.26 36.78
CA ASP A 130 22.63 10.93 36.10
C ASP A 130 23.81 9.98 35.84
N GLY A 131 24.39 10.09 34.64
CA GLY A 131 25.50 9.23 34.19
C GLY A 131 25.09 7.86 33.66
N LYS A 132 23.79 7.49 33.71
CA LYS A 132 23.28 6.21 33.21
C LYS A 132 22.87 6.30 31.73
N GLN A 133 22.98 5.18 31.03
CA GLN A 133 22.57 5.07 29.62
C GLN A 133 21.04 5.11 29.50
N SER A 134 20.49 5.73 28.45
CA SER A 134 19.03 5.88 28.29
C SER A 134 18.27 4.55 28.34
N ALA A 135 18.87 3.46 27.83
CA ALA A 135 18.26 2.12 27.91
C ALA A 135 18.14 1.59 29.35
N GLU A 136 19.19 1.81 30.17
CA GLU A 136 19.18 1.46 31.60
C GLU A 136 18.16 2.33 32.35
N VAL A 137 18.15 3.65 32.09
CA VAL A 137 17.21 4.58 32.73
C VAL A 137 15.77 4.21 32.43
N LYS A 138 15.43 3.86 31.17
CA LYS A 138 14.08 3.39 30.81
C LYS A 138 13.64 2.19 31.65
N GLN A 139 14.53 1.24 31.92
CA GLN A 139 14.21 0.08 32.75
C GLN A 139 14.01 0.48 34.22
N LEU A 140 14.96 1.23 34.80
CA LEU A 140 14.94 1.64 36.20
C LEU A 140 13.73 2.53 36.53
N ILE A 141 13.46 3.54 35.71
CA ILE A 141 12.35 4.47 35.96
C ILE A 141 10.99 3.79 35.82
N THR A 142 10.85 2.85 34.87
CA THR A 142 9.61 2.06 34.72
C THR A 142 9.35 1.23 35.97
N ALA A 143 10.36 0.50 36.45
CA ALA A 143 10.23 -0.33 37.66
C ALA A 143 9.94 0.53 38.91
N ALA A 144 10.58 1.70 39.03
CA ALA A 144 10.35 2.62 40.15
C ALA A 144 8.93 3.20 40.14
N LEU A 145 8.37 3.50 38.96
CA LEU A 145 6.98 3.99 38.84
C LEU A 145 5.97 2.86 39.11
N GLU A 146 6.24 1.63 38.67
CA GLU A 146 5.43 0.44 38.97
C GLU A 146 5.38 0.14 40.47
N ALA A 147 6.54 0.12 41.14
CA ALA A 147 6.62 -0.13 42.59
C ALA A 147 5.85 0.90 43.42
N LYS A 148 5.70 2.13 42.92
CA LYS A 148 4.94 3.22 43.58
C LYS A 148 3.46 3.25 43.17
N GLY A 149 3.02 2.41 42.24
CA GLY A 149 1.67 2.46 41.67
C GLY A 149 1.39 3.73 40.85
N LEU A 150 2.44 4.42 40.37
CA LEU A 150 2.35 5.68 39.62
C LEU A 150 2.48 5.46 38.10
N GLY A 151 2.69 4.23 37.66
CA GLY A 151 2.78 3.86 36.25
C GLY A 151 2.79 2.35 36.06
N LYS A 152 2.67 1.91 34.81
CA LYS A 152 2.83 0.51 34.41
C LYS A 152 3.45 0.41 33.03
N ARG A 153 4.26 -0.62 32.79
CA ARG A 153 4.76 -0.95 31.46
C ARG A 153 3.57 -1.26 30.54
N ARG A 154 3.64 -0.73 29.32
CA ARG A 154 2.67 -0.98 28.27
C ARG A 154 3.40 -1.15 26.94
N ILE A 155 3.03 -2.19 26.21
CA ILE A 155 3.38 -2.32 24.79
C ILE A 155 2.30 -1.59 24.00
N ALA A 156 2.71 -0.74 23.07
CA ALA A 156 1.82 0.02 22.22
C ALA A 156 2.24 -0.14 20.75
N TYR A 157 1.27 -0.12 19.86
CA TYR A 157 1.48 -0.23 18.42
C TYR A 157 1.06 1.07 17.75
N LYS A 158 1.74 1.42 16.66
CA LYS A 158 1.29 2.49 15.75
C LYS A 158 0.06 2.07 14.94
N LEU A 159 -0.11 0.75 14.73
CA LEU A 159 -1.26 0.16 14.05
C LEU A 159 -2.55 0.51 14.81
N ARG A 160 -3.58 0.92 14.07
CA ARG A 160 -4.93 1.16 14.57
C ARG A 160 -5.84 0.02 14.11
N ASP A 161 -6.97 -0.14 14.79
CA ASP A 161 -8.02 -1.03 14.32
C ASP A 161 -8.51 -0.61 12.93
N TRP A 162 -8.91 -1.61 12.15
CA TRP A 162 -9.33 -1.39 10.79
C TRP A 162 -10.77 -0.85 10.77
N LEU A 163 -10.92 0.42 10.37
CA LEU A 163 -12.22 0.98 10.03
C LEU A 163 -12.80 0.25 8.82
N PHE A 164 -13.72 -0.68 9.08
CA PHE A 164 -14.23 -1.61 8.10
C PHE A 164 -15.39 -1.01 7.28
N SER A 165 -16.40 -0.43 7.94
CA SER A 165 -17.63 0.02 7.31
C SER A 165 -17.45 1.17 6.29
N ARG A 166 -18.32 1.22 5.27
CA ARG A 166 -18.35 2.27 4.24
C ARG A 166 -19.76 2.79 4.02
N GLN A 167 -19.92 4.12 3.98
CA GLN A 167 -21.16 4.81 3.62
C GLN A 167 -21.29 4.89 2.09
N ARG A 168 -21.32 3.73 1.43
CA ARG A 168 -21.31 3.56 -0.03
C ARG A 168 -22.30 2.46 -0.41
N TYR A 169 -22.87 2.59 -1.60
CA TYR A 169 -23.77 1.60 -2.16
C TYR A 169 -23.03 0.36 -2.67
N TRP A 170 -22.00 0.54 -3.50
CA TRP A 170 -21.33 -0.56 -4.19
C TRP A 170 -20.31 -1.28 -3.29
N GLY A 171 -20.83 -2.19 -2.46
CA GLY A 171 -20.09 -3.09 -1.58
C GLY A 171 -21.03 -4.12 -0.97
N GLU A 172 -20.46 -5.15 -0.34
CA GLU A 172 -21.23 -6.22 0.28
C GLU A 172 -21.99 -5.68 1.51
N PRO A 173 -23.30 -5.94 1.67
CA PRO A 173 -24.02 -5.62 2.90
C PRO A 173 -23.37 -6.28 4.11
N ILE A 174 -23.20 -5.53 5.19
CA ILE A 174 -22.75 -6.10 6.46
C ILE A 174 -23.91 -6.95 7.02
N PRO A 175 -23.73 -8.25 7.32
CA PRO A 175 -24.80 -9.15 7.76
C PRO A 175 -25.16 -8.92 9.24
N ILE A 176 -25.49 -7.68 9.59
CA ILE A 176 -25.90 -7.23 10.92
C ILE A 176 -27.22 -6.48 10.79
N TYR A 177 -28.10 -6.65 11.77
CA TYR A 177 -29.31 -5.85 11.95
C TYR A 177 -29.51 -5.47 13.42
N PHE A 178 -30.43 -4.56 13.67
CA PHE A 178 -30.66 -3.94 14.98
C PHE A 178 -32.15 -3.87 15.30
N PRO A 179 -32.56 -4.02 16.57
CA PRO A 179 -33.94 -3.74 16.99
C PRO A 179 -34.36 -2.31 16.70
N VAL A 180 -35.64 -2.12 16.38
CA VAL A 180 -36.26 -0.81 16.14
C VAL A 180 -37.40 -0.60 17.13
N GLU A 181 -37.30 0.48 17.91
CA GLU A 181 -38.40 0.98 18.74
C GLU A 181 -39.27 1.89 17.87
N THR A 182 -40.54 1.54 17.68
CA THR A 182 -41.50 2.30 16.88
C THR A 182 -42.93 1.90 17.25
N ASP A 183 -43.87 2.85 17.13
CA ASP A 183 -45.30 2.63 17.34
C ASP A 183 -46.07 2.36 16.02
N GLY A 184 -45.36 2.29 14.88
CA GLY A 184 -45.96 2.12 13.55
C GLY A 184 -45.04 1.42 12.55
N ASP A 185 -45.36 1.52 11.25
CA ASP A 185 -44.50 1.02 10.18
C ASP A 185 -43.45 2.09 9.80
N PRO A 186 -42.15 1.89 10.10
CA PRO A 186 -41.11 2.88 9.82
C PRO A 186 -40.91 3.12 8.32
N ARG A 187 -41.31 2.17 7.46
CA ARG A 187 -41.26 2.32 5.99
C ARG A 187 -42.28 3.35 5.49
N GLN A 188 -43.33 3.60 6.28
CA GLN A 188 -44.40 4.54 5.97
C GLN A 188 -44.24 5.88 6.71
N GLY A 189 -43.07 6.12 7.32
CA GLY A 189 -42.76 7.38 8.00
C GLY A 189 -43.18 7.46 9.46
N ALA A 190 -43.49 6.32 10.11
CA ALA A 190 -43.66 6.30 11.56
C ALA A 190 -42.35 6.69 12.26
N ASP A 191 -42.43 7.41 13.39
CA ASP A 191 -41.26 7.73 14.20
C ASP A 191 -40.62 6.42 14.71
N PHE A 192 -39.29 6.35 14.63
CA PHE A 192 -38.54 5.17 15.03
C PHE A 192 -37.20 5.52 15.67
N LYS A 193 -36.69 4.59 16.47
CA LYS A 193 -35.34 4.62 17.02
C LYS A 193 -34.66 3.27 16.81
N VAL A 194 -33.58 3.27 16.05
CA VAL A 194 -32.73 2.08 15.86
C VAL A 194 -31.80 1.91 17.07
N ARG A 195 -31.75 0.71 17.64
CA ARG A 195 -30.90 0.35 18.78
C ARG A 195 -29.54 -0.18 18.30
N TYR A 196 -28.70 0.74 17.80
CA TYR A 196 -27.33 0.41 17.32
C TYR A 196 -26.42 -0.19 18.41
N ASP A 197 -26.78 -0.03 19.68
CA ASP A 197 -26.12 -0.65 20.83
C ASP A 197 -26.41 -2.15 20.98
N GLN A 198 -27.30 -2.72 20.15
CA GLN A 198 -27.73 -4.12 20.19
C GLN A 198 -27.60 -4.78 18.81
N PRO A 199 -26.37 -4.94 18.28
CA PRO A 199 -26.16 -5.61 17.00
C PRO A 199 -26.55 -7.10 17.07
N MET A 200 -27.21 -7.58 16.02
CA MET A 200 -27.58 -8.97 15.83
C MET A 200 -27.05 -9.45 14.48
N ALA A 201 -26.45 -10.64 14.43
CA ALA A 201 -26.02 -11.25 13.18
C ALA A 201 -27.21 -11.82 12.40
N VAL A 202 -27.17 -11.68 11.07
CA VAL A 202 -28.05 -12.42 10.17
C VAL A 202 -27.74 -13.92 10.31
N ASP A 203 -28.78 -14.76 10.31
CA ASP A 203 -28.61 -16.20 10.42
C ASP A 203 -27.93 -16.76 9.16
N ASP A 204 -27.08 -17.78 9.32
CA ASP A 204 -26.35 -18.39 8.19
C ASP A 204 -27.29 -18.90 7.09
N SER A 205 -28.50 -19.37 7.45
CA SER A 205 -29.51 -19.83 6.48
C SER A 205 -30.17 -18.71 5.66
N GLU A 206 -30.00 -17.46 6.07
CA GLU A 206 -30.51 -16.27 5.38
C GLU A 206 -29.43 -15.57 4.54
N LEU A 207 -28.20 -16.10 4.52
CA LEU A 207 -27.13 -15.61 3.66
C LEU A 207 -27.30 -16.15 2.22
N PRO A 208 -26.86 -15.37 1.21
CA PRO A 208 -26.27 -14.04 1.30
C PRO A 208 -27.31 -12.95 1.53
N LEU A 209 -26.96 -11.93 2.32
CA LEU A 209 -27.73 -10.69 2.37
C LEU A 209 -27.48 -9.89 1.08
N LEU A 210 -28.41 -9.97 0.14
CA LEU A 210 -28.29 -9.32 -1.16
C LEU A 210 -28.37 -7.79 -1.04
N LEU A 211 -27.50 -7.11 -1.78
CA LEU A 211 -27.53 -5.66 -1.93
C LEU A 211 -28.84 -5.28 -2.66
N PRO A 212 -29.67 -4.36 -2.12
CA PRO A 212 -30.92 -3.98 -2.76
C PRO A 212 -30.66 -3.14 -4.01
N GLU A 213 -31.53 -3.24 -4.99
CA GLU A 213 -31.49 -2.31 -6.12
C GLU A 213 -31.91 -0.90 -5.69
N LEU A 214 -31.15 0.10 -6.14
CA LEU A 214 -31.45 1.51 -5.96
C LEU A 214 -31.25 2.24 -7.28
N GLU A 215 -32.24 3.03 -7.70
CA GLU A 215 -32.10 3.92 -8.86
C GLU A 215 -31.11 5.05 -8.59
N ASP A 216 -31.17 5.64 -7.39
CA ASP A 216 -30.24 6.70 -6.95
C ASP A 216 -29.35 6.26 -5.79
N PHE A 217 -28.12 5.88 -6.15
CA PHE A 217 -27.05 5.51 -5.23
C PHE A 217 -26.00 6.61 -5.06
N LYS A 218 -26.28 7.86 -5.46
CA LYS A 218 -25.36 8.98 -5.23
C LYS A 218 -25.22 9.27 -3.72
N PRO A 219 -24.07 9.80 -3.29
CA PRO A 219 -23.94 10.35 -1.93
C PRO A 219 -25.03 11.40 -1.68
N GLY A 220 -25.70 11.31 -0.54
CA GLY A 220 -26.63 12.36 -0.08
C GLY A 220 -25.91 13.40 0.79
N ASP A 221 -26.67 14.35 1.31
CA ASP A 221 -26.19 15.40 2.23
C ASP A 221 -26.09 14.91 3.70
N ASP A 222 -26.45 13.66 3.97
CA ASP A 222 -26.43 13.02 5.29
C ASP A 222 -25.36 11.90 5.32
N PRO A 223 -24.59 11.77 6.43
CA PRO A 223 -23.62 10.69 6.63
C PRO A 223 -24.19 9.26 6.62
N SER A 224 -25.51 9.03 6.61
CA SER A 224 -26.09 7.67 6.66
C SER A 224 -25.83 6.79 5.43
N GLY A 225 -25.45 7.38 4.30
CA GLY A 225 -25.13 6.68 3.05
C GLY A 225 -26.36 6.23 2.25
N PRO A 226 -26.17 5.70 1.01
CA PRO A 226 -27.28 5.45 0.10
C PRO A 226 -28.29 4.39 0.55
N LEU A 227 -27.85 3.32 1.21
CA LEU A 227 -28.73 2.22 1.64
C LEU A 227 -29.72 2.64 2.74
N ALA A 228 -29.49 3.75 3.43
CA ALA A 228 -30.46 4.30 4.38
C ALA A 228 -31.80 4.68 3.71
N ARG A 229 -31.78 4.94 2.38
CA ARG A 229 -32.97 5.25 1.57
C ARG A 229 -33.71 4.02 1.05
N ALA A 230 -33.10 2.84 1.10
CA ALA A 230 -33.72 1.59 0.68
C ALA A 230 -34.69 1.08 1.77
N VAL A 231 -35.73 1.84 2.11
CA VAL A 231 -36.56 1.62 3.31
C VAL A 231 -37.18 0.23 3.38
N ASP A 232 -37.64 -0.31 2.26
CA ASP A 232 -38.24 -1.65 2.18
C ASP A 232 -37.23 -2.78 2.39
N TRP A 233 -35.97 -2.55 2.01
CA TRP A 233 -34.88 -3.46 2.31
C TRP A 233 -34.32 -3.22 3.71
N ARG A 234 -34.25 -1.97 4.19
CA ARG A 234 -33.65 -1.66 5.49
C ARG A 234 -34.50 -2.22 6.63
N PHE A 235 -35.81 -2.00 6.58
CA PHE A 235 -36.71 -2.36 7.66
C PHE A 235 -37.47 -3.64 7.38
N PHE A 236 -37.49 -4.54 8.35
CA PHE A 236 -38.24 -5.80 8.27
C PHE A 236 -38.80 -6.18 9.63
N GLN A 237 -39.76 -7.11 9.64
CA GLN A 237 -40.33 -7.65 10.87
C GLN A 237 -39.89 -9.09 11.10
N ARG A 238 -39.70 -9.44 12.37
CA ARG A 238 -39.56 -10.81 12.86
C ARG A 238 -40.30 -10.91 14.19
N ASP A 239 -41.17 -11.90 14.31
CA ASP A 239 -41.99 -12.14 15.52
C ASP A 239 -42.78 -10.90 16.00
N GLY A 240 -43.32 -10.12 15.05
CA GLY A 240 -44.10 -8.92 15.34
C GLY A 240 -43.27 -7.71 15.81
N LYS A 241 -41.94 -7.80 15.80
CA LYS A 241 -41.02 -6.71 16.15
C LYS A 241 -40.31 -6.18 14.91
N TRP A 242 -40.00 -4.90 14.92
CA TRP A 242 -39.27 -4.24 13.84
C TRP A 242 -37.76 -4.31 14.04
N PHE A 243 -37.06 -4.47 12.91
CA PHE A 243 -35.61 -4.47 12.84
C PHE A 243 -35.13 -3.63 11.65
N ALA A 244 -33.92 -3.10 11.77
CA ALA A 244 -33.23 -2.35 10.72
C ALA A 244 -31.89 -3.01 10.40
N ARG A 245 -31.65 -3.31 9.12
CA ARG A 245 -30.35 -3.78 8.61
C ARG A 245 -29.29 -2.67 8.74
N GLU A 246 -28.03 -3.05 8.93
CA GLU A 246 -26.88 -2.15 8.78
C GLU A 246 -26.87 -1.56 7.35
N THR A 247 -26.70 -0.25 7.26
CA THR A 247 -26.77 0.48 5.97
C THR A 247 -25.39 0.81 5.43
N ASN A 248 -24.33 0.53 6.19
CA ASN A 248 -22.98 0.55 5.69
C ASN A 248 -22.64 -0.77 4.99
N THR A 249 -21.78 -0.67 3.98
CA THR A 249 -21.23 -1.82 3.26
C THR A 249 -19.82 -2.14 3.73
N MET A 250 -19.37 -3.35 3.44
CA MET A 250 -17.99 -3.76 3.58
C MET A 250 -17.10 -2.97 2.61
N PRO A 251 -15.80 -2.77 2.93
CA PRO A 251 -14.89 -2.10 2.04
C PRO A 251 -14.45 -3.05 0.92
N GLN A 252 -13.99 -2.52 -0.21
CA GLN A 252 -13.47 -3.31 -1.34
C GLN A 252 -12.37 -4.32 -0.95
N TRP A 253 -11.66 -4.06 0.15
CA TRP A 253 -10.65 -4.98 0.68
C TRP A 253 -11.23 -6.21 1.36
N ALA A 254 -12.51 -6.25 1.73
CA ALA A 254 -13.13 -7.42 2.36
C ALA A 254 -12.97 -8.67 1.50
N GLY A 255 -13.29 -8.59 0.19
CA GLY A 255 -13.06 -9.68 -0.74
C GLY A 255 -11.57 -9.92 -1.05
N SER A 256 -10.78 -8.85 -1.22
CA SER A 256 -9.37 -8.99 -1.62
C SER A 256 -8.49 -9.62 -0.54
N CYS A 257 -8.94 -9.72 0.72
CA CYS A 257 -8.14 -10.32 1.79
C CYS A 257 -8.10 -11.84 1.77
N TRP A 258 -8.95 -12.51 0.99
CA TRP A 258 -9.05 -13.98 1.00
C TRP A 258 -9.36 -14.60 -0.37
N TYR A 259 -9.47 -13.81 -1.44
CA TYR A 259 -9.76 -14.29 -2.80
C TYR A 259 -8.83 -15.42 -3.29
N PHE A 260 -7.56 -15.42 -2.86
CA PHE A 260 -6.59 -16.47 -3.20
C PHE A 260 -6.99 -17.84 -2.62
N LEU A 261 -7.71 -17.87 -1.49
CA LEU A 261 -8.32 -19.10 -0.96
C LEU A 261 -9.53 -19.49 -1.79
N ARG A 262 -10.38 -18.52 -2.16
CA ARG A 262 -11.57 -18.81 -2.99
C ARG A 262 -11.22 -19.36 -4.36
N PHE A 263 -10.09 -18.97 -4.95
CA PHE A 263 -9.60 -19.57 -6.20
C PHE A 263 -9.31 -21.07 -6.11
N THR A 264 -9.05 -21.61 -4.92
CA THR A 264 -8.84 -23.04 -4.75
C THR A 264 -10.13 -23.85 -4.93
N ASP A 265 -11.29 -23.22 -4.70
CA ASP A 265 -12.62 -23.85 -4.75
C ASP A 265 -13.73 -22.84 -5.15
N PRO A 266 -13.69 -22.29 -6.37
CA PRO A 266 -14.46 -21.09 -6.73
C PRO A 266 -15.97 -21.34 -6.89
N HIS A 267 -16.39 -22.60 -7.05
CA HIS A 267 -17.76 -22.99 -7.33
C HIS A 267 -18.47 -23.64 -6.13
N ASN A 268 -17.83 -23.69 -4.97
CA ASN A 268 -18.44 -24.24 -3.76
C ASN A 268 -19.53 -23.29 -3.23
N ASP A 269 -20.78 -23.75 -3.25
CA ASP A 269 -21.97 -23.00 -2.84
C ASP A 269 -22.37 -23.25 -1.38
N LYS A 270 -21.61 -24.07 -0.65
CA LYS A 270 -21.88 -24.45 0.75
C LYS A 270 -20.88 -23.87 1.73
N GLU A 271 -19.64 -23.68 1.29
CA GLU A 271 -18.52 -23.22 2.11
C GLU A 271 -17.71 -22.15 1.35
N ALA A 272 -16.92 -21.38 2.09
CA ALA A 272 -15.99 -20.42 1.49
C ALA A 272 -14.94 -21.13 0.60
N PHE A 273 -14.46 -22.29 1.04
CA PHE A 273 -13.55 -23.19 0.32
C PHE A 273 -13.47 -24.52 1.08
N SER A 274 -13.28 -25.64 0.38
CA SER A 274 -13.10 -26.94 1.03
C SER A 274 -11.68 -27.14 1.59
N LYS A 275 -11.57 -27.92 2.68
CA LYS A 275 -10.28 -28.29 3.28
C LYS A 275 -9.33 -28.96 2.28
N ALA A 276 -9.86 -29.86 1.45
CA ALA A 276 -9.08 -30.58 0.43
C ALA A 276 -8.49 -29.63 -0.62
N ALA A 277 -9.21 -28.56 -0.98
CA ALA A 277 -8.72 -27.56 -1.92
C ALA A 277 -7.57 -26.75 -1.32
N VAL A 278 -7.69 -26.32 -0.06
CA VAL A 278 -6.63 -25.59 0.65
C VAL A 278 -5.39 -26.46 0.84
N GLU A 279 -5.55 -27.72 1.28
CA GLU A 279 -4.42 -28.66 1.44
C GLU A 279 -3.67 -28.92 0.15
N ARG A 280 -4.36 -28.87 -1.00
CA ARG A 280 -3.76 -29.09 -2.31
C ARG A 280 -2.97 -27.88 -2.82
N TRP A 281 -3.49 -26.67 -2.61
CA TRP A 281 -3.02 -25.47 -3.32
C TRP A 281 -2.28 -24.46 -2.45
N MET A 282 -2.51 -24.44 -1.15
CA MET A 282 -1.95 -23.43 -0.26
C MET A 282 -0.73 -23.94 0.51
N PRO A 283 0.21 -23.05 0.87
CA PRO A 283 0.23 -21.60 0.61
C PRO A 283 0.56 -21.23 -0.84
N VAL A 284 0.32 -19.97 -1.23
CA VAL A 284 0.71 -19.46 -2.55
C VAL A 284 2.24 -19.40 -2.63
N ASP A 285 2.85 -20.13 -3.57
CA ASP A 285 4.31 -20.19 -3.73
C ASP A 285 4.93 -18.83 -4.09
N LEU A 286 4.34 -18.13 -5.07
CA LEU A 286 4.81 -16.84 -5.56
C LEU A 286 3.64 -15.88 -5.74
N TYR A 287 3.64 -14.81 -4.95
CA TYR A 287 2.73 -13.69 -5.08
C TYR A 287 3.46 -12.50 -5.71
N VAL A 288 2.95 -12.00 -6.85
CA VAL A 288 3.50 -10.85 -7.55
C VAL A 288 2.49 -9.71 -7.50
N GLY A 289 2.87 -8.58 -6.92
CA GLY A 289 1.98 -7.42 -6.78
C GLY A 289 2.73 -6.16 -6.42
N GLY A 290 2.24 -5.00 -6.86
CA GLY A 290 2.95 -3.73 -6.70
C GLY A 290 3.16 -3.34 -5.22
N ALA A 291 4.24 -2.60 -4.95
CA ALA A 291 4.62 -2.19 -3.60
C ALA A 291 3.58 -1.27 -2.93
N GLU A 292 2.68 -0.65 -3.70
CA GLU A 292 1.53 0.13 -3.20
C GLU A 292 0.60 -0.67 -2.28
N HIS A 293 0.65 -2.00 -2.34
CA HIS A 293 -0.18 -2.89 -1.54
C HIS A 293 0.47 -3.36 -0.23
N ALA A 294 1.70 -2.95 0.08
CA ALA A 294 2.48 -3.44 1.22
C ALA A 294 1.82 -3.20 2.59
N VAL A 295 1.23 -2.02 2.81
CA VAL A 295 0.68 -1.61 4.13
C VAL A 295 -0.84 -1.73 4.23
N LEU A 296 -1.53 -2.05 3.14
CA LEU A 296 -2.98 -2.22 3.09
C LEU A 296 -3.31 -3.69 2.81
N HIS A 297 -3.57 -4.00 1.54
CA HIS A 297 -3.99 -5.33 1.09
C HIS A 297 -3.14 -6.47 1.67
N LEU A 298 -1.81 -6.40 1.59
CA LEU A 298 -0.95 -7.48 2.10
C LEU A 298 -1.02 -7.63 3.62
N LEU A 299 -1.18 -6.53 4.36
CA LEU A 299 -1.38 -6.59 5.81
C LEU A 299 -2.74 -7.20 6.16
N TYR A 300 -3.80 -6.78 5.48
CA TYR A 300 -5.15 -7.28 5.72
C TYR A 300 -5.33 -8.74 5.29
N ALA A 301 -4.72 -9.15 4.18
CA ALA A 301 -4.70 -10.55 3.74
C ALA A 301 -4.01 -11.44 4.78
N ARG A 302 -2.86 -11.01 5.33
CA ARG A 302 -2.18 -11.73 6.41
C ARG A 302 -3.00 -11.76 7.70
N PHE A 303 -3.66 -10.65 8.04
CA PHE A 303 -4.53 -10.59 9.21
C PHE A 303 -5.68 -11.61 9.10
N TRP A 304 -6.45 -11.57 8.00
CA TRP A 304 -7.55 -12.52 7.78
C TRP A 304 -7.07 -13.96 7.68
N HIS A 305 -5.94 -14.20 7.01
CA HIS A 305 -5.37 -15.55 6.93
C HIS A 305 -4.98 -16.09 8.31
N LYS A 306 -4.49 -15.25 9.22
CA LYS A 306 -4.21 -15.66 10.61
C LYS A 306 -5.47 -15.95 11.41
N VAL A 307 -6.54 -15.16 11.22
CA VAL A 307 -7.85 -15.46 11.81
C VAL A 307 -8.32 -16.85 11.34
N LEU A 308 -8.24 -17.14 10.04
CA LEU A 308 -8.60 -18.45 9.48
C LEU A 308 -7.68 -19.58 9.94
N PHE A 309 -6.41 -19.29 10.21
CA PHE A 309 -5.45 -20.25 10.77
C PHE A 309 -5.78 -20.60 12.22
N ASP A 310 -6.12 -19.60 13.03
CA ASP A 310 -6.53 -19.79 14.42
C ASP A 310 -7.84 -20.60 14.51
N GLU A 311 -8.75 -20.45 13.54
CA GLU A 311 -9.96 -21.27 13.38
C GLU A 311 -9.71 -22.65 12.75
N GLY A 312 -8.47 -22.98 12.36
CA GLY A 312 -8.10 -24.26 11.78
C GLY A 312 -8.60 -24.50 10.35
N LEU A 313 -9.00 -23.44 9.63
CA LEU A 313 -9.49 -23.50 8.25
C LEU A 313 -8.36 -23.50 7.20
N VAL A 314 -7.15 -23.07 7.60
CA VAL A 314 -5.94 -23.11 6.76
C VAL A 314 -4.77 -23.71 7.52
N MET A 315 -3.83 -24.34 6.81
CA MET A 315 -2.77 -25.16 7.42
C MET A 315 -1.48 -24.40 7.78
N ALA A 316 -1.24 -23.26 7.14
CA ALA A 316 -0.03 -22.45 7.35
C ALA A 316 -0.40 -21.06 7.89
N PRO A 317 0.43 -20.44 8.75
CA PRO A 317 0.13 -19.15 9.36
C PRO A 317 0.31 -17.95 8.43
N GLU A 318 0.88 -18.15 7.23
CA GLU A 318 1.11 -17.11 6.23
C GLU A 318 0.58 -17.58 4.86
N PRO A 319 -0.08 -16.69 4.08
CA PRO A 319 -0.68 -17.05 2.80
C PRO A 319 0.31 -17.11 1.63
N PHE A 320 1.43 -16.39 1.70
CA PHE A 320 2.37 -16.21 0.59
C PHE A 320 3.79 -16.61 1.00
N VAL A 321 4.40 -17.56 0.29
CA VAL A 321 5.75 -18.06 0.56
C VAL A 321 6.80 -17.07 0.06
N LYS A 322 6.68 -16.66 -1.22
CA LYS A 322 7.54 -15.65 -1.84
C LYS A 322 6.67 -14.49 -2.31
N LEU A 323 7.03 -13.28 -1.90
CA LEU A 323 6.42 -12.04 -2.35
C LEU A 323 7.41 -11.28 -3.22
N VAL A 324 6.97 -10.81 -4.39
CA VAL A 324 7.76 -9.97 -5.27
C VAL A 324 6.98 -8.73 -5.65
N HIS A 325 7.62 -7.58 -5.47
CA HIS A 325 7.05 -6.30 -5.89
C HIS A 325 7.57 -5.92 -7.27
N GLN A 326 6.72 -6.00 -8.29
CA GLN A 326 7.08 -5.46 -9.59
C GLN A 326 7.22 -3.94 -9.53
N GLY A 327 8.15 -3.42 -10.31
CA GLY A 327 8.28 -1.99 -10.51
C GLY A 327 7.15 -1.42 -11.36
N MET A 328 6.88 -0.13 -11.23
CA MET A 328 5.83 0.52 -12.01
C MET A 328 6.29 0.78 -13.44
N ILE A 329 5.41 0.54 -14.42
CA ILE A 329 5.59 1.06 -15.78
C ILE A 329 5.03 2.49 -15.81
N LEU A 330 5.89 3.44 -16.12
CA LEU A 330 5.55 4.85 -16.28
C LEU A 330 5.17 5.12 -17.74
N GLY A 331 4.54 6.26 -18.01
CA GLY A 331 4.34 6.77 -19.37
C GLY A 331 5.66 6.99 -20.11
N GLU A 332 5.55 7.43 -21.36
CA GLU A 332 6.72 7.81 -22.15
C GLU A 332 7.52 8.93 -21.47
N MET A 333 8.82 8.97 -21.75
CA MET A 333 9.70 10.03 -21.25
C MET A 333 9.26 11.37 -21.85
N GLU A 334 8.92 12.33 -20.99
CA GLU A 334 8.68 13.71 -21.39
C GLU A 334 9.98 14.51 -21.23
N PHE A 335 10.29 15.34 -22.22
CA PHE A 335 11.46 16.20 -22.23
C PHE A 335 11.03 17.67 -22.18
N ALA A 336 11.66 18.46 -21.31
CA ALA A 336 11.38 19.88 -21.19
C ALA A 336 12.65 20.70 -20.91
N VAL A 337 12.65 21.97 -21.30
CA VAL A 337 13.69 22.94 -20.93
C VAL A 337 13.10 23.97 -19.96
N GLU A 338 13.90 24.40 -18.98
CA GLU A 338 13.50 25.50 -18.11
C GLU A 338 13.29 26.79 -18.92
N SER A 339 12.22 27.52 -18.60
CA SER A 339 11.95 28.81 -19.20
C SER A 339 12.95 29.84 -18.68
N THR A 340 13.61 30.57 -19.59
CA THR A 340 14.54 31.65 -19.27
C THR A 340 13.87 32.85 -18.58
N GLU A 341 12.53 32.92 -18.59
CA GLU A 341 11.74 34.03 -18.03
C GLU A 341 10.91 33.62 -16.79
N GLY A 342 11.19 32.47 -16.18
CA GLY A 342 10.47 31.99 -14.99
C GLY A 342 9.04 31.49 -15.25
N GLY A 343 8.74 31.14 -16.51
CA GLY A 343 7.47 30.51 -16.92
C GLY A 343 7.48 28.98 -16.83
N GLU A 344 6.35 28.37 -17.23
CA GLU A 344 6.19 26.92 -17.30
C GLU A 344 7.26 26.26 -18.21
N PRO A 345 7.76 25.06 -17.87
CA PRO A 345 8.74 24.35 -18.68
C PRO A 345 8.26 24.14 -20.12
N GLN A 346 9.12 24.41 -21.10
CA GLN A 346 8.77 24.23 -22.51
C GLN A 346 9.07 22.79 -22.92
N LYS A 347 8.04 22.04 -23.35
CA LYS A 347 8.20 20.69 -23.88
C LYS A 347 9.04 20.68 -25.16
N VAL A 348 9.93 19.71 -25.27
CA VAL A 348 10.77 19.47 -26.44
C VAL A 348 10.59 18.05 -26.94
N SER A 349 10.73 17.84 -28.26
CA SER A 349 10.63 16.51 -28.86
C SER A 349 11.86 15.68 -28.53
N GLU A 350 11.69 14.38 -28.29
CA GLU A 350 12.82 13.44 -28.10
C GLU A 350 13.81 13.51 -29.27
N ALA A 351 13.32 13.76 -30.50
CA ALA A 351 14.16 13.89 -31.69
C ALA A 351 15.19 15.03 -31.61
N ASP A 352 14.92 16.06 -30.80
CA ASP A 352 15.78 17.24 -30.62
C ASP A 352 16.71 17.12 -29.40
N VAL A 353 16.66 16.00 -28.69
CA VAL A 353 17.40 15.75 -27.45
C VAL A 353 18.52 14.74 -27.69
N GLU A 354 19.68 14.97 -27.09
CA GLU A 354 20.78 14.00 -27.01
C GLU A 354 21.31 13.86 -25.59
N LYS A 355 22.00 12.74 -25.31
CA LYS A 355 22.55 12.46 -23.99
C LYS A 355 24.07 12.64 -23.99
N THR A 356 24.55 13.60 -23.20
CA THR A 356 25.97 13.96 -23.10
C THR A 356 26.40 13.97 -21.64
N GLY A 357 27.43 13.18 -21.28
CA GLY A 357 27.95 13.13 -19.90
C GLY A 357 26.93 12.69 -18.84
N GLY A 358 25.93 11.89 -19.22
CA GLY A 358 24.86 11.43 -18.32
C GLY A 358 23.65 12.38 -18.20
N LYS A 359 23.70 13.57 -18.79
CA LYS A 359 22.61 14.55 -18.83
C LYS A 359 21.97 14.61 -20.22
N PHE A 360 20.71 14.99 -20.28
CA PHE A 360 20.03 15.29 -21.55
C PHE A 360 20.24 16.77 -21.91
N VAL A 361 20.55 17.04 -23.17
CA VAL A 361 20.79 18.39 -23.71
C VAL A 361 20.11 18.54 -25.07
N LEU A 362 19.89 19.77 -25.52
CA LEU A 362 19.36 20.01 -26.86
C LEU A 362 20.44 19.80 -27.92
N LYS A 363 20.12 19.07 -29.01
CA LYS A 363 21.04 18.86 -30.14
C LYS A 363 21.49 20.16 -30.79
N ARG A 364 20.58 21.13 -30.89
CA ARG A 364 20.89 22.44 -31.49
C ARG A 364 21.82 23.30 -30.63
N ASP A 365 21.85 23.05 -29.33
CA ASP A 365 22.69 23.77 -28.37
C ASP A 365 22.94 22.90 -27.13
N PRO A 366 24.07 22.16 -27.10
CA PRO A 366 24.41 21.26 -25.99
C PRO A 366 24.64 21.97 -24.64
N SER A 367 24.67 23.31 -24.59
CA SER A 367 24.75 24.05 -23.33
C SER A 367 23.42 24.11 -22.58
N ILE A 368 22.30 23.87 -23.27
CA ILE A 368 20.95 23.89 -22.70
C ILE A 368 20.62 22.50 -22.15
N ALA A 369 20.47 22.43 -20.82
CA ALA A 369 20.04 21.22 -20.14
C ALA A 369 18.54 20.94 -20.39
N VAL A 370 18.22 19.67 -20.62
CA VAL A 370 16.85 19.17 -20.78
C VAL A 370 16.51 18.32 -19.57
N GLU A 371 15.41 18.66 -18.89
CA GLU A 371 14.80 17.79 -17.90
C GLU A 371 14.08 16.64 -18.62
N ALA A 372 14.40 15.42 -18.24
CA ALA A 372 13.76 14.22 -18.76
C ALA A 372 13.04 13.51 -17.63
N ARG A 373 11.72 13.38 -17.73
CA ARG A 373 10.89 12.81 -16.67
C ARG A 373 9.76 11.97 -17.23
N ALA A 374 9.59 10.77 -16.68
CA ALA A 374 8.39 9.97 -16.90
C ALA A 374 7.49 10.03 -15.66
N HIS A 375 6.19 9.95 -15.90
CA HIS A 375 5.18 10.02 -14.85
C HIS A 375 4.35 8.74 -14.82
N LYS A 376 3.80 8.40 -13.65
CA LYS A 376 2.85 7.29 -13.53
C LYS A 376 1.72 7.48 -14.55
N MET A 377 1.36 6.40 -15.25
CA MET A 377 0.24 6.44 -16.18
C MET A 377 -1.06 6.73 -15.43
N SER A 378 -1.84 7.70 -15.91
CA SER A 378 -3.16 8.00 -15.38
C SER A 378 -4.09 8.58 -16.44
N LYS A 379 -5.38 8.25 -16.35
CA LYS A 379 -6.40 8.81 -17.25
C LYS A 379 -6.41 10.35 -17.22
N SER A 380 -6.19 10.94 -16.04
CA SER A 380 -6.14 12.40 -15.86
C SER A 380 -4.99 13.08 -16.60
N ARG A 381 -3.88 12.37 -16.85
CA ARG A 381 -2.74 12.89 -17.61
C ARG A 381 -2.78 12.56 -19.09
N GLY A 382 -3.71 11.69 -19.52
CA GLY A 382 -3.80 11.24 -20.91
C GLY A 382 -2.56 10.47 -21.41
N ASN A 383 -1.71 9.99 -20.50
CA ASN A 383 -0.45 9.30 -20.81
C ASN A 383 -0.54 7.78 -20.66
N VAL A 384 -1.76 7.24 -20.68
CA VAL A 384 -2.02 5.80 -20.58
C VAL A 384 -1.73 5.16 -21.92
N ILE A 385 -0.85 4.17 -21.94
CA ILE A 385 -0.67 3.30 -23.10
C ILE A 385 -1.72 2.19 -23.01
N ASN A 386 -2.61 2.12 -23.99
CA ASN A 386 -3.67 1.11 -24.01
C ASN A 386 -3.10 -0.23 -24.52
N PRO A 387 -3.11 -1.30 -23.69
CA PRO A 387 -2.62 -2.61 -24.12
C PRO A 387 -3.34 -3.14 -25.37
N ASP A 388 -4.64 -2.89 -25.52
CA ASP A 388 -5.41 -3.39 -26.67
C ASP A 388 -4.93 -2.79 -28.00
N GLU A 389 -4.55 -1.51 -27.99
CA GLU A 389 -3.99 -0.83 -29.16
C GLU A 389 -2.60 -1.37 -29.51
N VAL A 390 -1.76 -1.59 -28.48
CA VAL A 390 -0.43 -2.18 -28.64
C VAL A 390 -0.53 -3.60 -29.24
N VAL A 391 -1.41 -4.44 -28.69
CA VAL A 391 -1.64 -5.81 -29.18
C VAL A 391 -2.16 -5.80 -30.61
N LYS A 392 -3.09 -4.91 -30.95
CA LYS A 392 -3.62 -4.78 -32.32
C LYS A 392 -2.54 -4.39 -33.33
N LEU A 393 -1.60 -3.53 -32.95
CA LEU A 393 -0.56 -3.01 -33.85
C LEU A 393 0.68 -3.92 -33.94
N HIS A 394 1.07 -4.57 -32.84
CA HIS A 394 2.34 -5.28 -32.75
C HIS A 394 2.21 -6.78 -32.42
N GLY A 395 1.05 -7.21 -31.92
CA GLY A 395 0.78 -8.58 -31.46
C GLY A 395 1.05 -8.76 -29.97
N ALA A 396 0.34 -9.72 -29.36
CA ALA A 396 0.44 -10.01 -27.92
C ALA A 396 1.85 -10.43 -27.49
N ASP A 397 2.53 -11.29 -28.26
CA ASP A 397 3.88 -11.75 -27.95
C ASP A 397 4.91 -10.63 -27.96
N ALA A 398 4.78 -9.65 -28.88
CA ALA A 398 5.67 -8.51 -28.92
C ALA A 398 5.53 -7.66 -27.66
N MET A 399 4.29 -7.44 -27.19
CA MET A 399 4.03 -6.72 -25.95
C MET A 399 4.57 -7.47 -24.73
N ARG A 400 4.26 -8.76 -24.59
CA ARG A 400 4.71 -9.60 -23.47
C ARG A 400 6.22 -9.62 -23.35
N ILE A 401 6.92 -9.92 -24.45
CA ILE A 401 8.37 -10.02 -24.42
C ILE A 401 9.02 -8.67 -24.18
N TYR A 402 8.41 -7.57 -24.68
CA TYR A 402 8.85 -6.23 -24.38
C TYR A 402 8.79 -5.93 -22.90
N GLU A 403 7.65 -6.13 -22.24
CA GLU A 403 7.51 -5.89 -20.79
C GLU A 403 8.53 -6.69 -19.98
N MET A 404 8.77 -7.95 -20.35
CA MET A 404 9.77 -8.82 -19.72
C MET A 404 11.21 -8.39 -20.01
N PHE A 405 11.45 -7.70 -21.13
CA PHE A 405 12.78 -7.27 -21.58
C PHE A 405 13.19 -5.88 -21.11
N MET A 406 12.25 -5.02 -20.72
CA MET A 406 12.53 -3.63 -20.31
C MET A 406 13.59 -3.51 -19.19
N GLY A 407 13.80 -4.57 -18.40
CA GLY A 407 14.87 -4.70 -17.41
C GLY A 407 14.40 -5.51 -16.20
N PRO A 408 15.11 -5.47 -15.06
CA PRO A 408 14.76 -6.26 -13.88
C PRO A 408 13.33 -6.02 -13.39
N LEU A 409 12.57 -7.08 -13.07
CA LEU A 409 11.12 -7.01 -12.76
C LEU A 409 10.76 -5.95 -11.70
N GLU A 410 11.59 -5.79 -10.67
CA GLU A 410 11.35 -4.94 -9.50
C GLU A 410 11.58 -3.45 -9.77
N GLN A 411 12.21 -3.09 -10.89
CA GLN A 411 12.55 -1.70 -11.19
C GLN A 411 11.42 -0.99 -11.93
N THR A 412 11.14 0.24 -11.50
CA THR A 412 10.25 1.19 -12.19
C THR A 412 10.91 1.68 -13.48
N LYS A 413 10.16 1.69 -14.59
CA LYS A 413 10.71 2.00 -15.92
C LYS A 413 9.73 2.81 -16.76
N PRO A 414 10.21 3.76 -17.59
CA PRO A 414 9.37 4.43 -18.57
C PRO A 414 9.02 3.50 -19.72
N TRP A 415 7.82 3.67 -20.26
CA TRP A 415 7.44 3.07 -21.54
C TRP A 415 8.32 3.64 -22.67
N ASN A 416 8.71 2.78 -23.61
CA ASN A 416 9.50 3.12 -24.78
C ASN A 416 9.05 2.27 -25.98
N THR A 417 8.27 2.90 -26.86
CA THR A 417 7.72 2.29 -28.07
C THR A 417 8.80 1.77 -29.03
N SER A 418 9.98 2.40 -29.09
CA SER A 418 11.09 1.90 -29.91
C SER A 418 11.61 0.54 -29.43
N GLY A 419 11.62 0.32 -28.11
CA GLY A 419 12.00 -0.97 -27.52
C GLY A 419 11.03 -2.09 -27.91
N LEU A 420 9.73 -1.80 -27.94
CA LEU A 420 8.69 -2.72 -28.40
C LEU A 420 8.89 -3.12 -29.87
N ILE A 421 9.18 -2.16 -30.75
CA ILE A 421 9.46 -2.42 -32.17
C ILE A 421 10.69 -3.33 -32.31
N GLY A 422 11.72 -3.14 -31.47
CA GLY A 422 12.88 -4.02 -31.41
C GLY A 422 12.50 -5.47 -31.09
N MET A 423 11.58 -5.67 -30.16
CA MET A 423 11.08 -7.01 -29.79
C MET A 423 10.23 -7.64 -30.88
N ARG A 424 9.40 -6.87 -31.58
CA ARG A 424 8.68 -7.37 -32.77
C ARG A 424 9.64 -7.91 -33.83
N ARG A 425 10.70 -7.16 -34.13
CA ARG A 425 11.74 -7.59 -35.10
C ARG A 425 12.47 -8.84 -34.64
N PHE A 426 12.70 -9.01 -33.34
CA PHE A 426 13.27 -10.23 -32.79
C PHE A 426 12.36 -11.44 -33.05
N LEU A 427 11.06 -11.31 -32.81
CA LEU A 427 10.07 -12.36 -33.09
C LEU A 427 9.99 -12.67 -34.59
N ASP A 428 10.02 -11.66 -35.47
CA ASP A 428 10.07 -11.85 -36.93
C ASP A 428 11.30 -12.65 -37.37
N LYS A 429 12.44 -12.36 -36.74
CA LYS A 429 13.69 -13.08 -37.00
C LYS A 429 13.60 -14.54 -36.56
N LEU A 430 12.98 -14.82 -35.41
CA LEU A 430 12.75 -16.17 -34.92
C LEU A 430 11.80 -16.95 -35.84
N TYR A 431 10.69 -16.33 -36.26
CA TYR A 431 9.78 -16.96 -37.22
C TYR A 431 10.48 -17.28 -38.55
N THR A 432 11.27 -16.34 -39.07
CA THR A 432 12.07 -16.55 -40.30
C THR A 432 13.08 -17.69 -40.11
N LEU A 433 13.68 -17.81 -38.92
CA LEU A 433 14.58 -18.91 -38.56
C LEU A 433 13.86 -20.26 -38.62
N ALA A 434 12.65 -20.35 -38.05
CA ALA A 434 11.84 -21.56 -38.04
C ALA A 434 11.40 -21.99 -39.45
N MET A 435 11.20 -21.02 -40.35
CA MET A 435 10.82 -21.25 -41.76
C MET A 435 11.98 -21.70 -42.66
N LYS A 436 13.23 -21.72 -42.18
CA LYS A 436 14.37 -22.20 -42.98
C LYS A 436 14.17 -23.67 -43.40
N PRO A 437 14.70 -24.08 -44.58
CA PRO A 437 14.70 -25.48 -44.97
C PRO A 437 15.31 -26.36 -43.89
N ARG A 438 14.49 -27.31 -43.42
CA ARG A 438 14.85 -28.23 -42.35
C ARG A 438 15.64 -29.41 -42.90
N VAL A 439 16.61 -29.88 -42.13
CA VAL A 439 17.36 -31.09 -42.41
C VAL A 439 17.31 -32.03 -41.21
N ASP A 440 17.18 -33.32 -41.50
CA ASP A 440 17.29 -34.37 -40.50
C ASP A 440 18.77 -34.74 -40.31
N THR A 441 19.53 -33.81 -39.73
CA THR A 441 20.92 -34.02 -39.36
C THR A 441 21.11 -33.64 -37.88
N PRO A 442 22.12 -34.21 -37.20
CA PRO A 442 22.48 -33.76 -35.86
C PRO A 442 22.75 -32.25 -35.82
N VAL A 443 22.43 -31.62 -34.69
CA VAL A 443 22.84 -30.24 -34.41
C VAL A 443 24.38 -30.23 -34.27
N PRO A 444 25.13 -29.34 -34.94
CA PRO A 444 26.57 -29.31 -34.78
C PRO A 444 26.97 -28.98 -33.33
N ASP A 445 28.09 -29.54 -32.87
CA ASP A 445 28.50 -29.50 -31.45
C ASP A 445 28.64 -28.09 -30.87
N GLU A 446 28.98 -27.10 -31.68
CA GLU A 446 29.03 -25.70 -31.27
C GLU A 446 27.63 -25.17 -30.94
N GLN A 447 26.68 -25.30 -31.87
CA GLN A 447 25.31 -24.85 -31.68
C GLN A 447 24.60 -25.67 -30.59
N LEU A 448 24.89 -26.97 -30.49
CA LEU A 448 24.37 -27.80 -29.41
C LEU A 448 24.83 -27.31 -28.03
N ARG A 449 26.13 -26.94 -27.89
CA ARG A 449 26.64 -26.30 -26.67
C ARG A 449 25.97 -24.96 -26.38
N HIS A 450 25.72 -24.15 -27.41
CA HIS A 450 24.97 -22.89 -27.25
C HIS A 450 23.54 -23.13 -26.78
N ILE A 451 22.82 -24.10 -27.35
CA ILE A 451 21.48 -24.50 -26.91
C ILE A 451 21.48 -24.88 -25.43
N HIS A 452 22.36 -25.81 -25.00
CA HIS A 452 22.40 -26.23 -23.60
C HIS A 452 22.80 -25.11 -22.62
N ARG A 453 23.70 -24.21 -23.01
CA ARG A 453 24.02 -23.02 -22.21
C ARG A 453 22.82 -22.09 -22.08
N THR A 454 22.06 -21.90 -23.16
CA THR A 454 20.85 -21.08 -23.15
C THR A 454 19.75 -21.74 -22.31
N ILE A 455 19.55 -23.06 -22.41
CA ILE A 455 18.62 -23.81 -21.52
C ILE A 455 18.97 -23.53 -20.07
N LYS A 456 20.22 -23.80 -19.66
CA LYS A 456 20.67 -23.55 -18.28
C LYS A 456 20.40 -22.11 -17.84
N LYS A 457 20.79 -21.14 -18.66
CA LYS A 457 20.66 -19.72 -18.34
C LYS A 457 19.19 -19.29 -18.23
N VAL A 458 18.35 -19.66 -19.18
CA VAL A 458 16.94 -19.27 -19.21
C VAL A 458 16.20 -19.91 -18.04
N THR A 459 16.45 -21.19 -17.72
CA THR A 459 15.88 -21.84 -16.54
C THR A 459 16.28 -21.11 -15.25
N GLU A 460 17.58 -20.89 -15.03
CA GLU A 460 18.09 -20.18 -13.84
C GLU A 460 17.55 -18.74 -13.74
N ASP A 461 17.35 -18.07 -14.88
CA ASP A 461 16.80 -16.71 -14.92
C ASP A 461 15.29 -16.68 -14.71
N ILE A 462 14.52 -17.66 -15.17
CA ILE A 462 13.08 -17.77 -14.87
C ILE A 462 12.88 -18.00 -13.37
N ASP A 463 13.61 -18.95 -12.77
CA ASP A 463 13.55 -19.23 -11.32
C ASP A 463 13.92 -17.99 -10.49
N GLY A 464 14.89 -17.22 -11.02
CA GLY A 464 15.36 -15.96 -10.44
C GLY A 464 14.54 -14.72 -10.82
N LEU A 465 13.48 -14.85 -11.61
CA LEU A 465 12.66 -13.75 -12.15
C LEU A 465 13.48 -12.67 -12.91
N ARG A 466 14.61 -13.07 -13.51
CA ARG A 466 15.49 -12.24 -14.35
C ARG A 466 15.11 -12.35 -15.82
N PHE A 467 13.85 -12.04 -16.13
CA PHE A 467 13.27 -12.25 -17.45
C PHE A 467 14.00 -11.51 -18.58
N ASN A 468 14.50 -10.31 -18.31
CA ASN A 468 15.22 -9.50 -19.31
C ASN A 468 16.50 -10.19 -19.79
N THR A 469 17.25 -10.83 -18.89
CA THR A 469 18.46 -11.57 -19.26
C THR A 469 18.17 -12.94 -19.87
N ALA A 470 17.02 -13.55 -19.55
CA ALA A 470 16.54 -14.73 -20.25
C ALA A 470 16.22 -14.40 -21.72
N VAL A 471 15.49 -13.32 -21.98
CA VAL A 471 15.20 -12.85 -23.35
C VAL A 471 16.49 -12.51 -24.09
N SER A 472 17.48 -11.85 -23.45
CA SER A 472 18.79 -11.62 -24.07
C SER A 472 19.49 -12.93 -24.50
N ALA A 473 19.40 -13.99 -23.69
CA ALA A 473 19.98 -15.29 -24.01
C ALA A 473 19.30 -15.94 -25.23
N LEU A 474 17.96 -15.82 -25.32
CA LEU A 474 17.19 -16.25 -26.49
C LEU A 474 17.61 -15.51 -27.75
N MET A 475 17.77 -14.18 -27.67
CA MET A 475 18.25 -13.36 -28.80
C MET A 475 19.62 -13.82 -29.31
N VAL A 476 20.55 -14.12 -28.38
CA VAL A 476 21.87 -14.66 -28.73
C VAL A 476 21.75 -16.02 -29.41
N LEU A 477 20.91 -16.93 -28.88
CA LEU A 477 20.70 -18.25 -29.48
C LEU A 477 20.09 -18.16 -30.89
N VAL A 478 19.10 -17.29 -31.11
CA VAL A 478 18.49 -17.07 -32.42
C VAL A 478 19.51 -16.53 -33.43
N ASN A 479 20.42 -15.65 -32.99
CA ASN A 479 21.50 -15.15 -33.85
C ASN A 479 22.47 -16.28 -34.23
N GLU A 480 22.86 -17.10 -33.26
CA GLU A 480 23.77 -18.23 -33.45
C GLU A 480 23.19 -19.27 -34.43
N LEU A 481 21.95 -19.72 -34.20
CA LEU A 481 21.25 -20.62 -35.13
C LEU A 481 20.98 -19.96 -36.50
N GLY A 482 20.81 -18.64 -36.52
CA GLY A 482 20.65 -17.83 -37.72
C GLY A 482 21.82 -17.92 -38.70
N SER A 483 23.03 -18.23 -38.21
CA SER A 483 24.23 -18.42 -39.04
C SER A 483 24.20 -19.71 -39.88
N LEU A 484 23.39 -20.70 -39.50
CA LEU A 484 23.31 -21.98 -40.18
C LEU A 484 22.58 -21.84 -41.53
N ALA A 485 23.15 -22.41 -42.59
CA ALA A 485 22.54 -22.38 -43.93
C ALA A 485 21.28 -23.25 -44.02
N LYS A 486 21.27 -24.40 -43.35
CA LYS A 486 20.12 -25.30 -43.21
C LYS A 486 19.85 -25.51 -41.73
N MET A 487 18.58 -25.64 -41.34
CA MET A 487 18.20 -25.76 -39.94
C MET A 487 18.09 -27.23 -39.53
N PRO A 488 18.91 -27.73 -38.59
CA PRO A 488 18.67 -29.03 -37.98
C PRO A 488 17.32 -29.00 -37.26
N ALA A 489 16.39 -29.88 -37.63
CA ALA A 489 15.02 -29.84 -37.07
C ALA A 489 15.03 -29.89 -35.53
N LYS A 490 15.93 -30.70 -34.95
CA LYS A 490 16.12 -30.87 -33.51
C LYS A 490 16.63 -29.62 -32.77
N ALA A 491 17.10 -28.58 -33.46
CA ALA A 491 17.53 -27.33 -32.83
C ALA A 491 16.35 -26.39 -32.50
N LEU A 492 15.21 -26.55 -33.19
CA LEU A 492 14.04 -25.68 -33.04
C LEU A 492 13.16 -26.08 -31.85
N GLU A 493 13.09 -27.37 -31.52
CA GLU A 493 12.27 -27.89 -30.41
C GLU A 493 12.65 -27.26 -29.06
N PRO A 494 13.94 -27.23 -28.64
CA PRO A 494 14.32 -26.53 -27.41
C PRO A 494 14.11 -25.02 -27.48
N LEU A 495 14.27 -24.42 -28.67
CA LEU A 495 14.05 -22.98 -28.84
C LEU A 495 12.58 -22.61 -28.63
N ALA A 496 11.64 -23.38 -29.17
CA ALA A 496 10.21 -23.19 -28.97
C ALA A 496 9.84 -23.31 -27.49
N GLN A 497 10.32 -24.36 -26.82
CA GLN A 497 10.07 -24.58 -25.38
C GLN A 497 10.60 -23.43 -24.51
N LEU A 498 11.80 -22.92 -24.79
CA LEU A 498 12.36 -21.80 -24.03
C LEU A 498 11.65 -20.46 -24.34
N LEU A 499 11.05 -20.33 -25.52
CA LEU A 499 10.29 -19.14 -25.92
C LEU A 499 8.90 -19.10 -25.28
N ALA A 500 8.28 -20.26 -25.07
CA ALA A 500 6.87 -20.39 -24.66
C ALA A 500 6.46 -19.55 -23.44
N PRO A 501 7.26 -19.43 -22.35
CA PRO A 501 6.90 -18.56 -21.23
C PRO A 501 6.77 -17.07 -21.60
N PHE A 502 7.51 -16.63 -22.63
CA PHE A 502 7.60 -15.23 -23.04
C PHE A 502 6.66 -14.90 -24.20
N ALA A 503 6.71 -15.69 -25.26
CA ALA A 503 5.94 -15.52 -26.50
C ALA A 503 5.24 -16.84 -26.87
N PRO A 504 4.17 -17.22 -26.15
CA PRO A 504 3.53 -18.52 -26.28
C PRO A 504 2.91 -18.75 -27.65
N HIS A 505 2.35 -17.72 -28.31
CA HIS A 505 1.65 -17.91 -29.58
C HIS A 505 2.63 -18.28 -30.69
N LEU A 506 3.77 -17.57 -30.79
CA LEU A 506 4.82 -17.92 -31.74
C LEU A 506 5.52 -19.24 -31.37
N ALA A 507 5.69 -19.53 -30.07
CA ALA A 507 6.27 -20.80 -29.64
C ALA A 507 5.41 -21.98 -30.10
N GLU A 508 4.09 -21.90 -29.93
CA GLU A 508 3.14 -22.93 -30.34
C GLU A 508 3.10 -23.09 -31.87
N GLU A 509 3.07 -21.99 -32.63
CA GLU A 509 3.15 -22.04 -34.09
C GLU A 509 4.43 -22.78 -34.56
N VAL A 510 5.57 -22.50 -33.93
CA VAL A 510 6.82 -23.22 -34.24
C VAL A 510 6.74 -24.68 -33.83
N TRP A 511 6.08 -25.00 -32.72
CA TRP A 511 5.86 -26.36 -32.22
C TRP A 511 5.03 -27.18 -33.21
N GLU A 512 3.91 -26.64 -33.69
CA GLU A 512 3.07 -27.26 -34.72
C GLU A 512 3.81 -27.41 -36.05
N MET A 513 4.60 -26.42 -36.48
CA MET A 513 5.43 -26.53 -37.68
C MET A 513 6.38 -27.73 -37.64
N LEU A 514 6.83 -28.14 -36.45
CA LEU A 514 7.68 -29.31 -36.23
C LEU A 514 6.91 -30.65 -36.29
N GLY A 515 5.58 -30.60 -36.41
CA GLY A 515 4.71 -31.78 -36.53
C GLY A 515 4.24 -32.33 -35.19
N HIS A 516 4.40 -31.57 -34.10
CA HIS A 516 3.76 -31.89 -32.83
C HIS A 516 2.26 -31.53 -32.89
N THR A 517 1.46 -32.24 -32.11
CA THR A 517 0.02 -31.99 -31.94
C THR A 517 -0.25 -31.73 -30.46
N GLU A 518 -1.23 -30.90 -30.13
CA GLU A 518 -1.69 -30.62 -28.75
C GLU A 518 -1.88 -31.86 -27.88
#